data_AF-A0A852M7P1-F1
#
_entry.id   AF-A0A852M7P1-F1
#
_cell.length_a   1.000
_cell.length_b   1.000
_cell.length_c   1.000
_cell.angle_alpha   90.00
_cell.angle_beta   90.00
_cell.angle_gamma   90.00
#
_symmetry.space_group_name_H-M   'P 1'
#
loop_
_entity.id
_entity.type
_entity.pdbx_description
1 polymer ?
#
loop_
_entity_poly.entity_id
_entity_poly.type
_entity_poly.pdbx_seq_one_letter_code
_entity_poly.pdbx_strand_id
1 'polypeptide(L)'
;EAYPSCTVTNVQFCFDVRKLMKLDAERRKAMKGRLYFTTKAQKEGKIMIKTHPCARIFCCRFCGFEQVDAEQYYGELEEKLTDEFNAERNRITLKRLDMAFVTFQDERMTAVILKDYSHIRCRKHPQQSSVTTVVKSHHWGVCYAPAPSDIIWENLSVRGTSWWVRFILLNICLFVLLFFLTTPAIIVNTMDMFNVTQPVESLKNPIITQFFPTLLLWAFSVFLPFLVYYSAFLESHWTRSSENQLTMHKCFFFLVFMVIILPSLGLSSLDLFFRWLFDTHFLDEANIKFQCVFLPDNGAFFVNYVVTSSLIGTAMELLRIPGLLVYTARLCFAKSEPERLHVKRSQAYQFQFGLEYAWTCCIFSVVMTYSITCPIIVPFGLLYMLLKHMVDRYNIYYVYIPTKLSQRLHVAAISQVMVAPILCMFWLLFFSVLRLGPTRPVTLFTFVVLLSCIIFSFFGLCLKKLQPRKPSSYQMSDQSEGAFNDVERSSVSSTPNSNLFVATVLQEPELSLTPAASPAHQSYGTMGNHLEPAEDGEDGGLQSFETELETVEGEYRSGPVMESQARYQ
;
A
#
# COMPACT_ATOMS: atom_id res chain seq x y z
N GLU A 1 -13.07 8.50 -37.76
CA GLU A 1 -14.11 7.86 -38.59
C GLU A 1 -15.40 7.62 -37.83
N ALA A 2 -15.45 6.73 -36.82
CA ALA A 2 -16.68 6.50 -36.02
C ALA A 2 -17.18 7.77 -35.29
N TYR A 3 -16.26 8.67 -34.92
CA TYR A 3 -16.57 9.94 -34.27
C TYR A 3 -15.91 11.09 -35.05
N PRO A 4 -16.55 11.64 -36.09
CA PRO A 4 -15.94 12.66 -36.94
C PRO A 4 -15.72 14.00 -36.21
N SER A 5 -16.49 14.27 -35.15
CA SER A 5 -16.37 15.47 -34.31
C SER A 5 -15.29 15.40 -33.24
N CYS A 6 -14.64 14.24 -33.06
CA CYS A 6 -13.64 14.02 -32.01
C CYS A 6 -12.23 13.99 -32.61
N THR A 7 -11.36 14.88 -32.15
CA THR A 7 -9.96 14.95 -32.55
C THR A 7 -9.08 14.21 -31.53
N VAL A 8 -8.31 13.24 -32.03
CA VAL A 8 -7.33 12.48 -31.23
C VAL A 8 -5.99 13.20 -31.30
N THR A 9 -5.40 13.51 -30.16
CA THR A 9 -4.11 14.21 -30.07
C THR A 9 -2.93 13.23 -29.91
N ASN A 10 -3.13 12.14 -29.17
CA ASN A 10 -2.07 11.16 -28.90
C ASN A 10 -2.66 9.76 -28.66
N VAL A 11 -1.92 8.72 -29.06
CA VAL A 11 -2.24 7.32 -28.79
C VAL A 11 -0.98 6.62 -28.30
N GLN A 12 -1.05 6.05 -27.10
CA GLN A 12 0.06 5.32 -26.49
C GLN A 12 -0.33 3.89 -26.18
N PHE A 13 0.41 2.93 -26.75
CA PHE A 13 0.23 1.52 -26.46
C PHE A 13 0.94 1.13 -25.15
N CYS A 14 0.31 0.26 -24.38
CA CYS A 14 0.90 -0.28 -23.16
C CYS A 14 1.80 -1.48 -23.48
N PHE A 15 2.91 -1.61 -22.77
CA PHE A 15 3.86 -2.72 -22.90
C PHE A 15 4.14 -3.38 -21.55
N ASP A 16 4.58 -4.64 -21.56
CA ASP A 16 5.04 -5.31 -20.33
C ASP A 16 6.42 -4.79 -19.92
N VAL A 17 6.42 -3.85 -18.98
CA VAL A 17 7.63 -3.20 -18.46
C VAL A 17 8.15 -3.81 -17.17
N ARG A 18 7.51 -4.85 -16.61
CA ARG A 18 7.87 -5.37 -15.27
C ARG A 18 9.34 -5.75 -15.16
N LYS A 19 9.82 -6.56 -16.09
CA LYS A 19 11.22 -7.02 -16.08
C LYS A 19 12.18 -5.85 -16.31
N LEU A 20 11.81 -4.92 -17.20
CA LEU A 20 12.60 -3.74 -17.51
C LEU A 20 12.74 -2.81 -16.30
N MET A 21 11.65 -2.60 -15.55
CA MET A 21 11.65 -1.82 -14.30
C MET A 21 12.54 -2.45 -13.23
N LYS A 22 12.48 -3.79 -13.09
CA LYS A 22 13.34 -4.52 -12.16
C LYS A 22 14.82 -4.35 -12.52
N LEU A 23 15.17 -4.52 -13.80
CA LEU A 23 16.54 -4.34 -14.29
C LEU A 23 17.01 -2.89 -14.11
N ASP A 24 16.18 -1.89 -14.37
CA ASP A 24 16.54 -0.49 -14.15
C ASP A 24 16.79 -0.18 -12.67
N ALA A 25 15.98 -0.72 -11.76
CA ALA A 25 16.19 -0.57 -10.32
C ALA A 25 17.50 -1.21 -9.84
N GLU A 26 17.81 -2.42 -10.32
CA GLU A 26 19.07 -3.11 -10.02
C GLU A 26 20.27 -2.35 -10.63
N ARG A 27 20.15 -1.87 -11.86
CA ARG A 27 21.17 -1.06 -12.55
C ARG A 27 21.47 0.23 -11.79
N ARG A 28 20.44 0.99 -11.40
CA ARG A 28 20.62 2.22 -10.59
C ARG A 28 21.24 1.93 -9.23
N LYS A 29 20.96 0.77 -8.62
CA LYS A 29 21.60 0.34 -7.38
C LYS A 29 23.09 0.05 -7.60
N ALA A 30 23.45 -0.62 -8.70
CA ALA A 30 24.84 -0.87 -9.07
C ALA A 30 25.61 0.43 -9.36
N MET A 31 25.04 1.32 -10.17
CA MET A 31 25.61 2.64 -10.50
C MET A 31 25.90 3.49 -9.25
N LYS A 32 24.95 3.54 -8.31
CA LYS A 32 25.14 4.24 -7.02
C LYS A 32 26.24 3.58 -6.17
N GLY A 33 26.34 2.25 -6.23
CA GLY A 33 27.41 1.49 -5.59
C GLY A 33 28.77 1.85 -6.15
N ARG A 34 28.92 1.87 -7.48
CA ARG A 34 30.15 2.27 -8.16
C ARG A 34 30.56 3.69 -7.78
N LEU A 35 29.66 4.66 -7.96
CA LEU A 35 29.95 6.08 -7.65
C LEU A 35 30.45 6.26 -6.21
N TYR A 36 29.82 5.58 -5.25
CA TYR A 36 30.23 5.62 -3.85
C TYR A 36 31.66 5.08 -3.65
N PHE A 37 31.99 3.94 -4.24
CA PHE A 37 33.31 3.35 -4.10
C PHE A 37 34.39 4.09 -4.88
N THR A 38 34.09 4.66 -6.04
CA THR A 38 35.02 5.55 -6.78
C THR A 38 35.39 6.78 -5.93
N THR A 39 34.40 7.47 -5.37
CA THR A 39 34.66 8.63 -4.49
C THR A 39 35.47 8.24 -3.25
N LYS A 40 35.19 7.07 -2.67
CA LYS A 40 35.93 6.59 -1.50
C LYS A 40 37.35 6.13 -1.86
N ALA A 41 37.53 5.53 -3.03
CA ALA A 41 38.83 5.09 -3.53
C ALA A 41 39.76 6.26 -3.85
N GLN A 42 39.22 7.40 -4.29
CA GLN A 42 39.98 8.65 -4.46
C GLN A 42 40.55 9.19 -3.14
N LYS A 43 39.86 8.96 -2.01
CA LYS A 43 40.28 9.46 -0.69
C LYS A 43 41.16 8.47 0.09
N GLU A 44 40.82 7.18 0.06
CA GLU A 44 41.41 6.15 0.93
C GLU A 44 42.22 5.09 0.16
N GLY A 45 42.29 5.20 -1.18
CA GLY A 45 42.88 4.17 -2.04
C GLY A 45 41.94 2.99 -2.30
N LYS A 46 42.42 1.96 -3.00
CA LYS A 46 41.59 0.83 -3.46
C LYS A 46 40.94 0.08 -2.31
N ILE A 47 39.63 -0.16 -2.41
CA ILE A 47 38.82 -0.81 -1.38
C ILE A 47 38.43 -2.20 -1.83
N MET A 48 38.87 -3.19 -1.06
CA MET A 48 38.57 -4.60 -1.33
C MET A 48 37.29 -5.02 -0.61
N ILE A 49 36.35 -5.62 -1.34
CA ILE A 49 35.09 -6.15 -0.80
C ILE A 49 35.01 -7.66 -0.97
N LYS A 50 34.27 -8.32 -0.06
CA LYS A 50 33.90 -9.73 -0.17
C LYS A 50 32.47 -9.81 -0.72
N THR A 51 32.29 -10.50 -1.84
CA THR A 51 30.99 -10.59 -2.53
C THR A 51 30.07 -11.67 -1.96
N HIS A 52 30.63 -12.69 -1.30
CA HIS A 52 29.86 -13.85 -0.85
C HIS A 52 28.92 -13.52 0.33
N PRO A 53 27.62 -13.90 0.29
CA PRO A 53 26.65 -13.60 1.35
C PRO A 53 27.06 -14.09 2.74
N CYS A 54 27.73 -15.25 2.82
CA CYS A 54 28.18 -15.83 4.09
C CYS A 54 29.39 -15.11 4.71
N ALA A 55 30.09 -14.26 3.96
CA ALA A 55 31.33 -13.61 4.39
C ALA A 55 31.17 -12.58 5.52
N ARG A 56 29.93 -12.16 5.79
CA ARG A 56 29.59 -11.18 6.83
C ARG A 56 28.73 -11.74 7.96
N ILE A 57 27.99 -12.82 7.71
CA ILE A 57 27.14 -13.50 8.71
C ILE A 57 27.97 -14.44 9.57
N PHE A 58 28.79 -15.26 8.92
CA PHE A 58 29.83 -16.01 9.60
C PHE A 58 31.11 -15.20 9.44
N CYS A 59 31.55 -14.53 10.52
CA CYS A 59 32.92 -13.99 10.63
C CYS A 59 33.95 -15.14 10.69
N CYS A 60 33.82 -16.12 9.81
CA CYS A 60 34.70 -17.26 9.76
C CYS A 60 35.96 -16.84 9.00
N ARG A 61 37.03 -16.61 9.76
CA ARG A 61 38.38 -16.30 9.26
C ARG A 61 38.93 -17.38 8.33
N PHE A 62 38.36 -18.59 8.38
CA PHE A 62 38.79 -19.77 7.61
C PHE A 62 38.14 -19.93 6.23
N CYS A 63 37.08 -19.17 5.90
CA CYS A 63 36.30 -19.44 4.69
C CYS A 63 36.88 -18.87 3.38
N GLY A 64 38.09 -18.32 3.38
CA GLY A 64 38.84 -18.02 2.14
C GLY A 64 38.09 -17.19 1.08
N PHE A 65 37.13 -16.35 1.47
CA PHE A 65 36.32 -15.60 0.50
C PHE A 65 37.19 -14.66 -0.33
N GLU A 66 37.06 -14.78 -1.65
CA GLU A 66 37.74 -13.94 -2.64
C GLU A 66 37.40 -12.47 -2.39
N GLN A 67 38.44 -11.65 -2.34
CA GLN A 67 38.33 -10.21 -2.20
C GLN A 67 38.52 -9.61 -3.58
N VAL A 68 37.54 -8.82 -4.02
CA VAL A 68 37.57 -8.13 -5.31
C VAL A 68 37.54 -6.62 -5.08
N ASP A 69 38.13 -5.88 -5.99
CA ASP A 69 38.05 -4.42 -5.98
C ASP A 69 36.58 -4.01 -6.12
N ALA A 70 36.11 -3.19 -5.18
CA ALA A 70 34.73 -2.75 -5.15
C ALA A 70 34.35 -1.92 -6.38
N GLU A 71 35.25 -1.06 -6.85
CA GLU A 71 34.99 -0.23 -8.02
C GLU A 71 34.83 -1.10 -9.27
N GLN A 72 35.77 -2.03 -9.47
CA GLN A 72 35.72 -2.97 -10.60
C GLN A 72 34.45 -3.84 -10.55
N TYR A 73 34.14 -4.42 -9.39
CA TYR A 73 32.95 -5.28 -9.24
C TYR A 73 31.65 -4.54 -9.57
N TYR A 74 31.46 -3.32 -9.03
CA TYR A 74 30.25 -2.55 -9.31
C TYR A 74 30.22 -2.00 -10.74
N GLY A 75 31.38 -1.75 -11.36
CA GLY A 75 31.50 -1.41 -12.78
C GLY A 75 31.06 -2.55 -13.70
N GLU A 76 31.61 -3.74 -13.52
CA GLU A 76 31.23 -4.95 -14.28
C GLU A 76 29.74 -5.28 -14.08
N LEU A 77 29.23 -5.11 -12.86
CA LEU A 77 27.82 -5.33 -12.54
C LEU A 77 26.91 -4.31 -13.24
N GLU A 78 27.27 -3.02 -13.25
CA GLU A 78 26.51 -1.98 -13.95
C GLU A 78 26.49 -2.21 -15.46
N GLU A 79 27.63 -2.59 -16.05
CA GLU A 79 27.75 -2.91 -17.47
C GLU A 79 26.86 -4.09 -17.85
N LYS A 80 26.99 -5.22 -17.14
CA LYS A 80 26.14 -6.40 -17.35
C LYS A 80 24.65 -6.07 -17.26
N LEU A 81 24.24 -5.31 -16.25
CA LEU A 81 22.84 -4.92 -16.07
C LEU A 81 22.36 -3.95 -17.16
N THR A 82 23.26 -3.11 -17.69
CA THR A 82 22.97 -2.19 -18.79
C THR A 82 22.77 -2.96 -20.10
N ASP A 83 23.58 -3.98 -20.36
CA ASP A 83 23.42 -4.85 -21.52
C ASP A 83 22.12 -5.65 -21.47
N GLU A 84 21.81 -6.26 -20.31
CA GLU A 84 20.55 -6.96 -20.10
C GLU A 84 19.34 -6.01 -20.24
N PHE A 85 19.45 -4.78 -19.72
CA PHE A 85 18.43 -3.75 -19.87
C PHE A 85 18.22 -3.37 -21.34
N ASN A 86 19.27 -3.12 -22.10
CA ASN A 86 19.18 -2.75 -23.52
C ASN A 86 18.63 -3.91 -24.36
N ALA A 87 19.05 -5.15 -24.09
CA ALA A 87 18.53 -6.34 -24.75
C ALA A 87 17.02 -6.52 -24.48
N GLU A 88 16.56 -6.27 -23.25
CA GLU A 88 15.14 -6.33 -22.90
C GLU A 88 14.35 -5.16 -23.50
N ARG A 89 14.92 -3.95 -23.51
CA ARG A 89 14.32 -2.76 -24.13
C ARG A 89 14.07 -2.96 -25.63
N ASN A 90 15.02 -3.56 -26.34
CA ASN A 90 14.85 -3.88 -27.77
C ASN A 90 13.73 -4.89 -28.03
N ARG A 91 13.42 -5.75 -27.04
CA ARG A 91 12.34 -6.74 -27.12
C ARG A 91 10.97 -6.21 -26.68
N ILE A 92 10.87 -4.97 -26.19
CA ILE A 92 9.65 -4.43 -25.60
C ILE A 92 8.49 -4.36 -26.60
N THR A 93 8.79 -4.07 -27.87
CA THR A 93 7.79 -3.93 -28.95
C THR A 93 7.03 -5.22 -29.22
N LEU A 94 7.66 -6.37 -28.95
CA LEU A 94 7.06 -7.71 -29.04
C LEU A 94 6.14 -8.03 -27.86
N LYS A 95 6.32 -7.34 -26.72
CA LYS A 95 5.53 -7.51 -25.49
C LYS A 95 4.43 -6.46 -25.37
N ARG A 96 3.77 -6.16 -26.48
CA ARG A 96 2.63 -5.24 -26.50
C ARG A 96 1.47 -5.85 -25.74
N LEU A 97 0.79 -5.01 -24.98
CA LEU A 97 -0.38 -5.39 -24.25
C LEU A 97 -1.65 -4.85 -24.93
N ASP A 98 -2.79 -5.53 -24.75
CA ASP A 98 -4.11 -5.14 -25.29
C ASP A 98 -4.74 -3.92 -24.55
N MET A 99 -3.96 -2.88 -24.28
CA MET A 99 -4.44 -1.62 -23.72
C MET A 99 -3.72 -0.47 -24.40
N ALA A 100 -4.43 0.65 -24.56
CA ALA A 100 -3.87 1.88 -25.05
C ALA A 100 -4.49 3.08 -24.32
N PHE A 101 -3.68 4.10 -24.07
CA PHE A 101 -4.15 5.41 -23.64
C PHE A 101 -4.38 6.27 -24.87
N VAL A 102 -5.57 6.88 -24.95
CA VAL A 102 -5.95 7.75 -26.05
C VAL A 102 -6.27 9.12 -25.48
N THR A 103 -5.54 10.13 -25.95
CA THR A 103 -5.72 11.52 -25.56
C THR A 103 -6.54 12.23 -26.62
N PHE A 104 -7.54 12.99 -26.17
CA PHE A 104 -8.40 13.80 -27.01
C PHE A 104 -8.14 15.29 -26.71
N GLN A 105 -8.52 16.16 -27.63
CA GLN A 105 -8.34 17.60 -27.48
C GLN A 105 -9.17 18.18 -26.34
N ASP A 106 -10.45 17.79 -26.25
CA ASP A 106 -11.42 18.31 -25.27
C ASP A 106 -11.99 17.21 -24.36
N GLU A 107 -12.26 17.54 -23.09
CA GLU A 107 -12.96 16.64 -22.16
C GLU A 107 -14.36 16.23 -22.68
N ARG A 108 -15.07 17.16 -23.32
CA ARG A 108 -16.40 16.92 -23.89
C ARG A 108 -16.40 15.77 -24.89
N MET A 109 -15.35 15.65 -25.70
CA MET A 109 -15.19 14.56 -26.68
C MET A 109 -15.09 13.21 -25.97
N THR A 110 -14.30 13.13 -24.89
CA THR A 110 -14.16 11.91 -24.10
C THR A 110 -15.49 11.48 -23.45
N ALA A 111 -16.29 12.44 -22.97
CA ALA A 111 -17.58 12.18 -22.36
C ALA A 111 -18.60 11.60 -23.36
N VAL A 112 -18.59 12.08 -24.62
CA VAL A 112 -19.44 11.53 -25.69
C VAL A 112 -19.10 10.07 -25.97
N ILE A 113 -17.81 9.75 -26.12
CA ILE A 113 -17.33 8.38 -26.38
C ILE A 113 -17.67 7.46 -25.21
N LEU A 114 -17.39 7.88 -23.99
CA LEU A 114 -17.72 7.09 -22.79
C LEU A 114 -19.21 6.87 -22.63
N LYS A 115 -20.03 7.88 -22.96
CA LYS A 115 -21.48 7.73 -22.98
C LYS A 115 -21.88 6.67 -23.99
N ASP A 116 -21.35 6.68 -25.21
CA ASP A 116 -21.70 5.69 -26.23
C ASP A 116 -21.35 4.25 -25.78
N TYR A 117 -20.12 4.05 -25.30
CA TYR A 117 -19.67 2.75 -24.78
C TYR A 117 -20.39 2.31 -23.50
N SER A 118 -20.95 3.23 -22.70
CA SER A 118 -21.74 2.85 -21.52
C SER A 118 -23.06 2.17 -21.87
N HIS A 119 -23.63 2.46 -23.05
CA HIS A 119 -24.91 1.90 -23.51
C HIS A 119 -24.78 0.50 -24.10
N ILE A 120 -23.56 -0.04 -24.21
CA ILE A 120 -23.30 -1.44 -24.59
C ILE A 120 -24.02 -2.40 -23.63
N ARG A 121 -24.10 -2.03 -22.35
CA ARG A 121 -24.82 -2.81 -21.33
C ARG A 121 -26.35 -2.85 -21.56
N CYS A 122 -26.89 -1.93 -22.36
CA CYS A 122 -28.29 -1.85 -22.77
C CYS A 122 -28.55 -2.41 -24.18
N ARG A 123 -27.66 -3.27 -24.71
CA ARG A 123 -27.73 -3.87 -26.06
C ARG A 123 -27.68 -2.87 -27.24
N LYS A 124 -27.28 -1.61 -27.02
CA LYS A 124 -26.96 -0.68 -28.11
C LYS A 124 -25.48 -0.79 -28.46
N HIS A 125 -25.18 -1.07 -29.73
CA HIS A 125 -23.81 -1.09 -30.21
C HIS A 125 -23.28 0.34 -30.38
N PRO A 126 -21.99 0.57 -30.11
CA PRO A 126 -21.37 1.88 -30.29
C PRO A 126 -21.29 2.23 -31.78
N GLN A 127 -21.04 3.50 -32.07
CA GLN A 127 -20.82 4.01 -33.43
C GLN A 127 -19.75 3.18 -34.16
N GLN A 128 -20.06 2.77 -35.39
CA GLN A 128 -19.21 1.90 -36.19
C GLN A 128 -18.35 2.71 -37.16
N SER A 129 -17.21 2.13 -37.52
CA SER A 129 -16.26 2.59 -38.54
C SER A 129 -15.99 1.48 -39.55
N SER A 130 -15.39 1.81 -40.69
CA SER A 130 -14.93 0.85 -41.70
C SER A 130 -14.08 -0.29 -41.13
N VAL A 131 -13.33 -0.02 -40.04
CA VAL A 131 -12.38 -0.96 -39.42
C VAL A 131 -12.99 -1.72 -38.22
N THR A 132 -14.26 -1.47 -37.89
CA THR A 132 -14.90 -2.01 -36.67
C THR A 132 -14.96 -3.53 -36.63
N THR A 133 -15.14 -4.19 -37.77
CA THR A 133 -15.19 -5.66 -37.89
C THR A 133 -13.82 -6.29 -37.71
N VAL A 134 -12.76 -5.64 -38.22
CA VAL A 134 -11.36 -6.09 -38.11
C VAL A 134 -10.87 -6.00 -36.68
N VAL A 135 -11.13 -4.85 -36.04
CA VAL A 135 -10.61 -4.52 -34.70
C VAL A 135 -11.53 -5.01 -33.57
N LYS A 136 -12.75 -5.45 -33.92
CA LYS A 136 -13.79 -5.91 -32.98
C LYS A 136 -14.11 -4.87 -31.90
N SER A 137 -14.30 -3.62 -32.34
CA SER A 137 -14.53 -2.45 -31.45
C SER A 137 -15.69 -2.63 -30.47
N HIS A 138 -16.67 -3.48 -30.79
CA HIS A 138 -17.83 -3.79 -29.95
C HIS A 138 -17.49 -4.54 -28.65
N HIS A 139 -16.31 -5.16 -28.55
CA HIS A 139 -15.84 -5.84 -27.34
C HIS A 139 -14.93 -4.98 -26.46
N TRP A 140 -14.69 -3.72 -26.83
CA TRP A 140 -13.78 -2.86 -26.09
C TRP A 140 -14.42 -2.33 -24.81
N GLY A 141 -13.64 -2.38 -23.72
CA GLY A 141 -13.96 -1.68 -22.49
C GLY A 141 -13.31 -0.29 -22.50
N VAL A 142 -14.13 0.76 -22.41
CA VAL A 142 -13.64 2.14 -22.37
C VAL A 142 -13.94 2.73 -20.99
N CYS A 143 -12.90 3.30 -20.37
CA CYS A 143 -13.00 3.98 -19.09
C CYS A 143 -12.10 5.23 -19.08
N TYR A 144 -12.40 6.19 -18.20
CA TYR A 144 -11.48 7.28 -17.93
C TYR A 144 -10.16 6.73 -17.39
N ALA A 145 -9.05 7.21 -17.96
CA ALA A 145 -7.73 6.87 -17.47
C ALA A 145 -7.54 7.42 -16.03
N PRO A 146 -6.95 6.63 -15.12
CA PRO A 146 -6.48 7.13 -13.82
C PRO A 146 -5.31 8.10 -14.01
N ALA A 147 -4.98 8.89 -12.99
CA ALA A 147 -3.78 9.71 -13.02
C ALA A 147 -2.53 8.83 -13.21
N PRO A 148 -1.52 9.25 -13.99
CA PRO A 148 -0.31 8.44 -14.23
C PRO A 148 0.41 7.99 -12.95
N SER A 149 0.38 8.81 -11.91
CA SER A 149 0.96 8.51 -10.59
C SER A 149 0.19 7.47 -9.79
N ASP A 150 -1.07 7.21 -10.13
CA ASP A 150 -1.93 6.18 -9.50
C ASP A 150 -1.78 4.81 -10.20
N ILE A 151 -1.17 4.78 -11.38
CA ILE A 151 -0.95 3.56 -12.18
C ILE A 151 0.26 2.79 -11.64
N ILE A 152 0.05 1.51 -11.34
CA ILE A 152 1.12 0.58 -10.96
C ILE A 152 1.59 -0.16 -12.22
N TRP A 153 2.58 0.42 -12.90
CA TRP A 153 3.12 -0.08 -14.17
C TRP A 153 3.58 -1.55 -14.13
N GLU A 154 4.08 -2.01 -12.98
CA GLU A 154 4.54 -3.40 -12.78
C GLU A 154 3.39 -4.44 -12.82
N ASN A 155 2.17 -4.00 -12.48
CA ASN A 155 0.99 -4.86 -12.41
C ASN A 155 0.18 -4.86 -13.71
N LEU A 156 0.46 -3.94 -14.65
CA LEU A 156 -0.29 -3.79 -15.90
C LEU A 156 -0.25 -5.04 -16.80
N SER A 157 0.74 -5.92 -16.63
CA SER A 157 0.87 -7.17 -17.38
C SER A 157 0.00 -8.31 -16.82
N VAL A 158 -0.45 -8.25 -15.56
CA VAL A 158 -1.36 -9.26 -15.00
C VAL A 158 -2.78 -8.96 -15.45
N ARG A 159 -3.39 -9.84 -16.23
CA ARG A 159 -4.68 -9.57 -16.88
C ARG A 159 -5.62 -10.77 -16.94
N GLY A 160 -6.90 -10.45 -17.17
CA GLY A 160 -7.93 -11.38 -17.60
C GLY A 160 -8.09 -12.58 -16.67
N THR A 161 -8.06 -13.78 -17.26
CA THR A 161 -8.23 -15.05 -16.55
C THR A 161 -7.12 -15.29 -15.53
N SER A 162 -5.86 -14.96 -15.85
CA SER A 162 -4.74 -15.12 -14.90
C SER A 162 -4.92 -14.27 -13.65
N TRP A 163 -5.38 -13.02 -13.81
CA TRP A 163 -5.72 -12.18 -12.68
C TRP A 163 -6.89 -12.75 -11.88
N TRP A 164 -7.95 -13.21 -12.55
CA TRP A 164 -9.15 -13.74 -11.87
C TRP A 164 -8.88 -15.03 -11.10
N VAL A 165 -8.09 -15.95 -11.68
CA VAL A 165 -7.64 -17.18 -11.01
C VAL A 165 -6.80 -16.83 -9.78
N ARG A 166 -5.85 -15.90 -9.90
CA ARG A 166 -5.03 -15.43 -8.79
C ARG A 166 -5.88 -14.79 -7.69
N PHE A 167 -6.81 -13.91 -8.07
CA PHE A 167 -7.76 -13.30 -7.15
C PHE A 167 -8.58 -14.35 -6.40
N ILE A 168 -9.19 -15.29 -7.09
CA ILE A 168 -10.00 -16.35 -6.45
C ILE A 168 -9.15 -17.23 -5.55
N LEU A 169 -8.00 -17.70 -6.04
CA LEU A 169 -7.11 -18.56 -5.27
C LEU A 169 -6.66 -17.87 -3.98
N LEU A 170 -6.26 -16.60 -4.06
CA LEU A 170 -5.86 -15.83 -2.88
C LEU A 170 -7.01 -15.59 -1.91
N ASN A 171 -8.22 -15.30 -2.39
CA ASN A 171 -9.38 -15.11 -1.51
C ASN A 171 -9.86 -16.44 -0.89
N ILE A 172 -9.82 -17.55 -1.63
CA ILE A 172 -10.12 -18.89 -1.08
C ILE A 172 -9.06 -19.27 -0.04
N CYS A 173 -7.77 -19.08 -0.36
CA CYS A 173 -6.68 -19.33 0.58
C CYS A 173 -6.83 -18.47 1.84
N LEU A 174 -7.12 -17.17 1.68
CA LEU A 174 -7.40 -16.28 2.80
C LEU A 174 -8.60 -16.77 3.61
N PHE A 175 -9.70 -17.14 2.97
CA PHE A 175 -10.89 -17.65 3.66
C PHE A 175 -10.59 -18.91 4.47
N VAL A 176 -9.92 -19.90 3.86
CA VAL A 176 -9.49 -21.14 4.50
C VAL A 176 -8.56 -20.84 5.67
N LEU A 177 -7.56 -20.00 5.45
CA LEU A 177 -6.59 -19.61 6.46
C LEU A 177 -7.28 -18.90 7.63
N LEU A 178 -8.17 -17.94 7.37
CA LEU A 178 -8.95 -17.27 8.40
C LEU A 178 -9.85 -18.26 9.16
N PHE A 179 -10.52 -19.18 8.47
CA PHE A 179 -11.37 -20.20 9.11
C PHE A 179 -10.60 -21.07 10.12
N PHE A 180 -9.43 -21.58 9.71
CA PHE A 180 -8.60 -22.43 10.56
C PHE A 180 -7.82 -21.64 11.63
N LEU A 181 -7.24 -20.48 11.30
CA LEU A 181 -6.44 -19.70 12.26
C LEU A 181 -7.28 -19.08 13.38
N THR A 182 -8.50 -18.64 13.05
CA THR A 182 -9.39 -17.96 14.01
C THR A 182 -10.15 -18.94 14.89
N THR A 183 -9.91 -20.25 14.74
CA THR A 183 -10.41 -21.28 15.64
C THR A 183 -9.24 -21.91 16.41
N PRO A 184 -8.79 -21.26 17.50
CA PRO A 184 -7.68 -21.75 18.32
C PRO A 184 -7.88 -23.19 18.79
N ALA A 185 -9.12 -23.57 19.07
CA ALA A 185 -9.52 -24.92 19.48
C ALA A 185 -9.28 -25.98 18.40
N ILE A 186 -9.43 -25.66 17.11
CA ILE A 186 -9.13 -26.59 16.02
C ILE A 186 -7.62 -26.76 15.91
N ILE A 187 -6.83 -25.70 16.04
CA ILE A 187 -5.35 -25.82 16.00
C ILE A 187 -4.87 -26.66 17.18
N VAL A 188 -5.39 -26.43 18.38
CA VAL A 188 -5.04 -27.22 19.57
C VAL A 188 -5.50 -28.68 19.41
N ASN A 189 -6.75 -28.93 19.00
CA ASN A 189 -7.26 -30.30 18.79
C ASN A 189 -6.56 -31.03 17.64
N THR A 190 -6.24 -30.35 16.54
CA THR A 190 -5.51 -30.97 15.42
C THR A 190 -4.04 -31.21 15.79
N MET A 191 -3.40 -30.32 16.54
CA MET A 191 -2.06 -30.54 17.06
C MET A 191 -1.99 -31.74 18.01
N ASP A 192 -3.02 -31.94 18.82
CA ASP A 192 -3.19 -33.11 19.69
C ASP A 192 -3.46 -34.39 18.86
N MET A 193 -4.33 -34.30 17.84
CA MET A 193 -4.70 -35.42 16.97
C MET A 193 -3.58 -35.86 15.99
N PHE A 194 -2.73 -34.93 15.52
CA PHE A 194 -1.58 -35.26 14.66
C PHE A 194 -0.38 -35.80 15.44
N ASN A 195 -0.50 -36.02 16.76
CA ASN A 195 0.53 -36.62 17.61
C ASN A 195 1.90 -35.90 17.52
N VAL A 196 1.91 -34.63 17.10
CA VAL A 196 3.11 -33.76 17.02
C VAL A 196 3.60 -33.41 18.44
N THR A 197 2.79 -33.75 19.45
CA THR A 197 3.06 -33.66 20.87
C THR A 197 3.85 -34.84 21.45
N GLN A 198 4.04 -35.99 20.78
CA GLN A 198 4.84 -37.09 21.38
C GLN A 198 6.29 -36.72 21.74
N PRO A 199 7.02 -35.88 20.96
CA PRO A 199 8.32 -35.38 21.39
C PRO A 199 8.21 -34.29 22.47
N VAL A 200 7.06 -33.62 22.58
CA VAL A 200 6.83 -32.48 23.49
C VAL A 200 6.33 -32.94 24.86
N GLU A 201 5.57 -34.03 24.95
CA GLU A 201 5.20 -34.66 26.23
C GLU A 201 6.40 -35.31 26.94
N SER A 202 7.42 -35.76 26.19
CA SER A 202 8.70 -36.17 26.77
C SER A 202 9.46 -35.01 27.44
N LEU A 203 9.18 -33.78 27.01
CA LEU A 203 9.61 -32.54 27.63
C LEU A 203 8.49 -32.07 28.57
N LYS A 204 8.32 -32.73 29.73
CA LYS A 204 7.42 -32.34 30.83
C LYS A 204 7.76 -30.95 31.42
N ASN A 205 7.79 -29.91 30.59
CA ASN A 205 7.95 -28.54 31.01
C ASN A 205 6.57 -27.89 30.99
N PRO A 206 5.96 -27.61 32.16
CA PRO A 206 4.64 -26.98 32.25
C PRO A 206 4.59 -25.63 31.52
N ILE A 207 5.74 -25.00 31.33
CA ILE A 207 5.92 -23.78 30.53
C ILE A 207 5.53 -24.03 29.06
N ILE A 208 5.94 -25.13 28.44
CA ILE A 208 5.67 -25.36 27.01
C ILE A 208 4.18 -25.70 26.81
N THR A 209 3.60 -26.57 27.65
CA THR A 209 2.20 -27.00 27.50
C THR A 209 1.18 -25.91 27.83
N GLN A 210 1.48 -24.99 28.75
CA GLN A 210 0.56 -23.90 29.13
C GLN A 210 0.82 -22.58 28.40
N PHE A 211 2.08 -22.28 28.08
CA PHE A 211 2.45 -21.00 27.46
C PHE A 211 2.35 -21.04 25.94
N PHE A 212 2.61 -22.19 25.30
CA PHE A 212 2.58 -22.31 23.84
C PHE A 212 1.22 -21.97 23.23
N PRO A 213 0.07 -22.47 23.73
CA PRO A 213 -1.23 -22.08 23.18
C PRO A 213 -1.51 -20.58 23.31
N THR A 214 -1.12 -19.98 24.42
CA THR A 214 -1.31 -18.54 24.70
C THR A 214 -0.40 -17.67 23.83
N LEU A 215 0.86 -18.07 23.63
CA LEU A 215 1.80 -17.39 22.74
C LEU A 215 1.35 -17.51 21.27
N LEU A 216 0.86 -18.69 20.88
CA LEU A 216 0.36 -18.96 19.54
C LEU A 216 -0.88 -18.09 19.23
N LEU A 217 -1.80 -18.00 20.18
CA LEU A 217 -2.95 -17.09 20.12
C LEU A 217 -2.54 -15.62 19.93
N TRP A 218 -1.56 -15.16 20.71
CA TRP A 218 -1.04 -13.80 20.61
C TRP A 218 -0.33 -13.55 19.27
N ALA A 219 0.47 -14.51 18.80
CA ALA A 219 1.15 -14.42 17.51
C ALA A 219 0.14 -14.35 16.36
N PHE A 220 -0.92 -15.15 16.39
CA PHE A 220 -1.96 -15.12 15.37
C PHE A 220 -2.78 -13.84 15.39
N SER A 221 -3.13 -13.30 16.57
CA SER A 221 -3.89 -12.05 16.65
C SER A 221 -3.12 -10.86 16.03
N VAL A 222 -1.79 -10.84 16.18
CA VAL A 222 -0.93 -9.85 15.53
C VAL A 222 -0.78 -10.14 14.03
N PHE A 223 -0.60 -11.40 13.64
CA PHE A 223 -0.30 -11.78 12.25
C PHE A 223 -1.49 -11.65 11.29
N LEU A 224 -2.72 -11.87 11.79
CA LEU A 224 -3.92 -11.94 10.96
C LEU A 224 -4.24 -10.65 10.18
N PRO A 225 -4.22 -9.44 10.78
CA PRO A 225 -4.39 -8.20 10.02
C PRO A 225 -3.33 -8.00 8.92
N PHE A 226 -2.07 -8.38 9.19
CA PHE A 226 -1.00 -8.31 8.19
C PHE A 226 -1.24 -9.29 7.04
N LEU A 227 -1.71 -10.50 7.33
CA LEU A 227 -2.05 -11.48 6.30
C LEU A 227 -3.16 -10.97 5.38
N VAL A 228 -4.22 -10.35 5.93
CA VAL A 228 -5.30 -9.75 5.13
C VAL A 228 -4.74 -8.61 4.25
N TYR A 229 -3.87 -7.77 4.80
CA TYR A 229 -3.19 -6.70 4.04
C TYR A 229 -2.35 -7.28 2.89
N TYR A 230 -1.48 -8.25 3.16
CA TYR A 230 -0.64 -8.87 2.13
C TYR A 230 -1.46 -9.62 1.07
N SER A 231 -2.62 -10.17 1.43
CA SER A 231 -3.51 -10.80 0.45
C SER A 231 -3.98 -9.81 -0.62
N ALA A 232 -4.29 -8.56 -0.23
CA ALA A 232 -4.73 -7.53 -1.16
C ALA A 232 -3.58 -7.00 -2.03
N PHE A 233 -2.37 -6.85 -1.45
CA PHE A 233 -1.16 -6.51 -2.21
C PHE A 233 -0.83 -7.59 -3.26
N LEU A 234 -0.93 -8.86 -2.89
CA LEU A 234 -0.66 -9.99 -3.79
C LEU A 234 -1.67 -10.11 -4.93
N GLU A 235 -2.84 -9.48 -4.88
CA GLU A 235 -3.79 -9.52 -5.99
C GLU A 235 -3.34 -8.71 -7.22
N SER A 236 -2.32 -7.86 -7.08
CA SER A 236 -1.70 -7.12 -8.18
C SER A 236 -2.69 -6.27 -8.98
N HIS A 237 -3.39 -5.36 -8.30
CA HIS A 237 -4.30 -4.40 -8.94
C HIS A 237 -3.53 -3.39 -9.81
N TRP A 238 -4.15 -2.91 -10.89
CA TRP A 238 -3.51 -1.96 -11.83
C TRP A 238 -3.36 -0.54 -11.26
N THR A 239 -4.25 -0.15 -10.36
CA THR A 239 -4.26 1.19 -9.78
C THR A 239 -4.15 1.12 -8.27
N ARG A 240 -3.33 2.01 -7.73
CA ARG A 240 -3.03 2.09 -6.31
C ARG A 240 -4.24 2.49 -5.47
N SER A 241 -5.11 3.34 -6.02
CA SER A 241 -6.40 3.69 -5.42
C SER A 241 -7.30 2.46 -5.23
N SER A 242 -7.40 1.58 -6.23
CA SER A 242 -8.22 0.36 -6.14
C SER A 242 -7.64 -0.66 -5.17
N GLU A 243 -6.31 -0.81 -5.15
CA GLU A 243 -5.62 -1.63 -4.16
C GLU A 243 -5.94 -1.17 -2.74
N ASN A 244 -5.73 0.11 -2.43
CA ASN A 244 -6.05 0.69 -1.12
C ASN A 244 -7.52 0.55 -0.76
N GLN A 245 -8.42 0.77 -1.72
CA GLN A 245 -9.85 0.60 -1.50
C GLN A 245 -10.19 -0.84 -1.12
N LEU A 246 -9.66 -1.83 -1.82
CA LEU A 246 -9.97 -3.22 -1.52
C LEU A 246 -9.34 -3.67 -0.19
N THR A 247 -8.11 -3.25 0.09
CA THR A 247 -7.46 -3.44 1.39
C THR A 247 -8.34 -2.91 2.52
N MET A 248 -8.88 -1.70 2.38
CA MET A 248 -9.79 -1.11 3.36
C MET A 248 -11.03 -1.98 3.60
N HIS A 249 -11.70 -2.47 2.54
CA HIS A 249 -12.90 -3.33 2.70
C HIS A 249 -12.60 -4.66 3.38
N LYS A 250 -11.52 -5.33 2.96
CA LYS A 250 -11.13 -6.63 3.52
C LYS A 250 -10.72 -6.50 4.98
N CYS A 251 -9.86 -5.54 5.29
CA CYS A 251 -9.43 -5.27 6.66
C CYS A 251 -10.61 -4.83 7.53
N PHE A 252 -11.48 -3.94 7.05
CA PHE A 252 -12.66 -3.51 7.81
C PHE A 252 -13.60 -4.68 8.12
N PHE A 253 -13.98 -5.48 7.11
CA PHE A 253 -14.86 -6.63 7.32
C PHE A 253 -14.25 -7.64 8.30
N PHE A 254 -12.95 -7.93 8.14
CA PHE A 254 -12.21 -8.81 9.04
C PHE A 254 -12.18 -8.28 10.48
N LEU A 255 -11.85 -6.99 10.67
CA LEU A 255 -11.78 -6.35 11.97
C LEU A 255 -13.16 -6.29 12.65
N VAL A 256 -14.22 -5.93 11.92
CA VAL A 256 -15.60 -5.96 12.47
C VAL A 256 -15.95 -7.38 12.91
N PHE A 257 -15.65 -8.38 12.09
CA PHE A 257 -15.95 -9.76 12.42
C PHE A 257 -15.17 -10.26 13.66
N MET A 258 -13.87 -10.00 13.74
CA MET A 258 -13.01 -10.44 14.84
C MET A 258 -13.16 -9.63 16.13
N VAL A 259 -13.27 -8.31 16.03
CA VAL A 259 -13.28 -7.41 17.19
C VAL A 259 -14.70 -7.23 17.72
N ILE A 260 -15.69 -7.10 16.85
CA ILE A 260 -17.07 -6.83 17.28
C ILE A 260 -17.88 -8.12 17.36
N ILE A 261 -18.00 -8.86 16.26
CA ILE A 261 -19.00 -9.95 16.15
C ILE A 261 -18.65 -11.13 17.05
N LEU A 262 -17.43 -11.69 16.95
CA LEU A 262 -17.05 -12.86 17.73
C LEU A 262 -17.11 -12.61 19.26
N PRO A 263 -16.50 -11.55 19.82
CA PRO A 263 -16.54 -11.31 21.26
C PRO A 263 -17.94 -10.96 21.77
N SER A 264 -18.77 -10.27 20.98
CA SER A 264 -20.17 -9.97 21.35
C SER A 264 -21.02 -11.20 21.57
N LEU A 265 -20.81 -12.23 20.74
CA LEU A 265 -21.55 -13.48 20.84
C LEU A 265 -21.00 -14.40 21.95
N GLY A 266 -19.93 -13.98 22.64
CA GLY A 266 -19.18 -14.84 23.56
C GLY A 266 -18.49 -16.00 22.86
N LEU A 267 -18.29 -15.90 21.54
CA LEU A 267 -17.71 -16.95 20.72
C LEU A 267 -16.21 -16.72 20.58
N SER A 268 -15.45 -17.73 20.97
CA SER A 268 -13.99 -17.70 20.83
C SER A 268 -13.51 -18.18 19.46
N SER A 269 -14.42 -18.58 18.54
CA SER A 269 -14.03 -19.14 17.24
C SER A 269 -15.11 -19.11 16.14
N LEU A 270 -14.66 -19.29 14.89
CA LEU A 270 -15.50 -19.39 13.69
C LEU A 270 -16.33 -20.69 13.63
N ASP A 271 -15.78 -21.83 14.06
CA ASP A 271 -16.53 -23.10 14.12
C ASP A 271 -17.73 -23.02 15.07
N LEU A 272 -17.54 -22.42 16.25
CA LEU A 272 -18.63 -22.22 17.19
C LEU A 272 -19.69 -21.25 16.64
N PHE A 273 -19.28 -20.25 15.85
CA PHE A 273 -20.22 -19.37 15.14
C PHE A 273 -21.08 -20.12 14.13
N PHE A 274 -20.50 -21.01 13.33
CA PHE A 274 -21.27 -21.78 12.35
C PHE A 274 -22.16 -22.84 12.99
N ARG A 275 -21.70 -23.51 14.05
CA ARG A 275 -22.55 -24.41 14.84
C ARG A 275 -23.72 -23.66 15.45
N TRP A 276 -23.47 -22.49 16.04
CA TRP A 276 -24.55 -21.63 16.53
C TRP A 276 -25.52 -21.19 15.43
N LEU A 277 -25.02 -20.88 14.23
CA LEU A 277 -25.84 -20.37 13.12
C LEU A 277 -26.70 -21.46 12.45
N PHE A 278 -26.21 -22.71 12.39
CA PHE A 278 -26.83 -23.78 11.60
C PHE A 278 -27.33 -24.98 12.41
N ASP A 279 -26.87 -25.18 13.65
CA ASP A 279 -27.30 -26.29 14.49
C ASP A 279 -28.53 -25.89 15.33
N THR A 280 -29.68 -26.46 14.99
CA THR A 280 -30.95 -26.21 15.68
C THR A 280 -30.97 -26.74 17.12
N HIS A 281 -30.16 -27.76 17.45
CA HIS A 281 -30.12 -28.35 18.79
C HIS A 281 -29.21 -27.57 19.75
N PHE A 282 -28.24 -26.82 19.23
CA PHE A 282 -27.35 -25.98 20.03
C PHE A 282 -28.11 -24.89 20.79
N LEU A 283 -29.18 -24.35 20.20
CA LEU A 283 -29.96 -23.25 20.78
C LEU A 283 -30.82 -23.68 21.99
N ASP A 284 -31.30 -24.92 22.03
CA ASP A 284 -32.14 -25.42 23.14
C ASP A 284 -31.32 -25.63 24.42
N GLU A 285 -30.10 -26.15 24.31
CA GLU A 285 -29.20 -26.37 25.43
C GLU A 285 -28.46 -25.08 25.85
N ALA A 286 -28.30 -24.14 24.90
CA ALA A 286 -27.65 -22.85 25.13
C ALA A 286 -28.60 -21.71 25.50
N ASN A 287 -29.93 -21.87 25.43
CA ASN A 287 -30.91 -20.83 25.79
C ASN A 287 -30.68 -20.28 27.21
N ILE A 288 -30.23 -21.15 28.14
CA ILE A 288 -29.87 -20.79 29.52
C ILE A 288 -28.50 -20.06 29.59
N LYS A 289 -27.58 -20.32 28.66
CA LYS A 289 -26.26 -19.67 28.58
C LYS A 289 -26.31 -18.31 27.84
N PHE A 290 -27.13 -18.18 26.79
CA PHE A 290 -27.27 -16.97 25.99
C PHE A 290 -28.04 -15.85 26.70
N GLN A 291 -28.92 -16.18 27.65
CA GLN A 291 -29.55 -15.18 28.53
C GLN A 291 -28.53 -14.41 29.39
N CYS A 292 -27.34 -14.99 29.60
CA CYS A 292 -26.20 -14.40 30.32
C CYS A 292 -25.09 -13.85 29.41
N VAL A 293 -25.23 -13.93 28.07
CA VAL A 293 -24.28 -13.33 27.12
C VAL A 293 -24.50 -11.82 27.13
N PHE A 294 -23.47 -11.08 27.56
CA PHE A 294 -23.48 -9.76 28.20
C PHE A 294 -23.72 -9.80 29.72
N LEU A 295 -22.74 -10.36 30.45
CA LEU A 295 -22.36 -9.76 31.73
C LEU A 295 -21.88 -8.32 31.50
N PRO A 296 -22.03 -7.41 32.49
CA PRO A 296 -21.43 -6.07 32.48
C PRO A 296 -19.95 -6.04 32.04
N ASP A 297 -19.24 -7.16 32.20
CA ASP A 297 -17.84 -7.36 31.85
C ASP A 297 -17.54 -7.23 30.34
N ASN A 298 -18.48 -7.58 29.46
CA ASN A 298 -18.26 -7.44 28.01
C ASN A 298 -18.19 -5.96 27.58
N GLY A 299 -19.01 -5.09 28.20
CA GLY A 299 -18.95 -3.65 27.96
C GLY A 299 -17.62 -3.06 28.41
N ALA A 300 -17.10 -3.52 29.56
CA ALA A 300 -15.80 -3.11 30.08
C ALA A 300 -14.64 -3.52 29.15
N PHE A 301 -14.70 -4.70 28.51
CA PHE A 301 -13.72 -5.11 27.50
C PHE A 301 -13.62 -4.10 26.34
N PHE A 302 -14.76 -3.69 25.77
CA PHE A 302 -14.78 -2.74 24.65
C PHE A 302 -14.34 -1.33 25.06
N VAL A 303 -14.72 -0.89 26.27
CA VAL A 303 -14.23 0.38 26.82
C VAL A 303 -12.71 0.33 26.97
N ASN A 304 -12.15 -0.71 27.59
CA ASN A 304 -10.71 -0.88 27.73
C ASN A 304 -10.01 -0.94 26.37
N TYR A 305 -10.59 -1.67 25.40
CA TYR A 305 -10.07 -1.73 24.04
C TYR A 305 -9.99 -0.34 23.37
N VAL A 306 -11.05 0.48 23.49
CA VAL A 306 -11.04 1.86 22.96
C VAL A 306 -10.06 2.74 23.72
N VAL A 307 -9.98 2.65 25.05
CA VAL A 307 -9.00 3.39 25.87
C VAL A 307 -7.58 3.05 25.45
N THR A 308 -7.24 1.76 25.38
CA THR A 308 -5.92 1.29 24.95
C THR A 308 -5.60 1.73 23.53
N SER A 309 -6.56 1.63 22.60
CA SER A 309 -6.38 2.07 21.21
C SER A 309 -6.21 3.60 21.11
N SER A 310 -6.92 4.37 21.96
CA SER A 310 -6.83 5.84 22.00
C SER A 310 -5.50 6.35 22.52
N LEU A 311 -4.96 5.75 23.58
CA LEU A 311 -3.71 6.19 24.19
C LEU A 311 -2.50 5.46 23.60
N ILE A 312 -2.46 4.14 23.75
CA ILE A 312 -1.30 3.33 23.33
C ILE A 312 -1.25 3.21 21.81
N GLY A 313 -2.40 2.98 21.16
CA GLY A 313 -2.47 2.88 19.69
C GLY A 313 -1.96 4.13 18.98
N THR A 314 -2.50 5.29 19.33
CA THR A 314 -2.07 6.57 18.72
C THR A 314 -0.63 6.93 19.07
N ALA A 315 -0.15 6.62 20.28
CA ALA A 315 1.26 6.82 20.65
C ALA A 315 2.20 5.92 19.83
N MET A 316 1.83 4.67 19.58
CA MET A 316 2.60 3.73 18.75
C MET A 316 2.66 4.17 17.29
N GLU A 317 1.57 4.74 16.76
CA GLU A 317 1.52 5.32 15.41
C GLU A 317 2.39 6.57 15.29
N LEU A 318 2.46 7.40 16.33
CA LEU A 318 3.35 8.56 16.37
C LEU A 318 4.83 8.15 16.41
N LEU A 319 5.17 7.16 17.26
CA LEU A 319 6.53 6.65 17.40
C LEU A 319 6.98 5.79 16.21
N ARG A 320 6.04 5.28 15.41
CA ARG A 320 6.30 4.43 14.23
C ARG A 320 7.23 3.24 14.53
N ILE A 321 7.05 2.60 15.68
CA ILE A 321 7.91 1.50 16.14
C ILE A 321 8.06 0.38 15.08
N PRO A 322 7.00 -0.09 14.41
CA PRO A 322 7.15 -1.13 13.37
C PRO A 322 8.03 -0.68 12.20
N GLY A 323 7.88 0.58 11.75
CA GLY A 323 8.69 1.15 10.68
C GLY A 323 10.16 1.29 11.08
N LEU A 324 10.42 1.70 12.33
CA LEU A 324 11.75 1.80 12.91
C LEU A 324 12.41 0.42 13.05
N LEU A 325 11.67 -0.59 13.51
CA LEU A 325 12.17 -1.97 13.62
C LEU A 325 12.58 -2.53 12.26
N VAL A 326 11.75 -2.35 11.22
CA VAL A 326 12.08 -2.79 9.85
C VAL A 326 13.29 -2.02 9.32
N TYR A 327 13.39 -0.73 9.60
CA TYR A 327 14.56 0.07 9.23
C TYR A 327 15.84 -0.42 9.92
N THR A 328 15.81 -0.61 11.23
CA THR A 328 16.95 -1.11 12.02
C THR A 328 17.35 -2.51 11.56
N ALA A 329 16.40 -3.41 11.36
CA ALA A 329 16.66 -4.74 10.82
C ALA A 329 17.32 -4.67 9.44
N ARG A 330 16.80 -3.86 8.50
CA ARG A 330 17.42 -3.65 7.19
C ARG A 330 18.83 -3.07 7.28
N LEU A 331 19.08 -2.17 8.23
CA LEU A 331 20.40 -1.58 8.46
C LEU A 331 21.40 -2.59 9.06
N CYS A 332 20.91 -3.54 9.88
CA CYS A 332 21.68 -4.66 10.41
C CYS A 332 22.00 -5.70 9.33
N PHE A 333 21.08 -5.97 8.39
CA PHE A 333 21.26 -6.95 7.30
C PHE A 333 21.92 -6.38 6.03
N ALA A 334 22.11 -5.07 5.92
CA ALA A 334 22.76 -4.45 4.77
C ALA A 334 24.21 -4.90 4.61
N LYS A 335 24.56 -5.40 3.41
CA LYS A 335 25.81 -6.11 3.13
C LYS A 335 27.01 -5.20 2.93
N SER A 336 26.79 -3.98 2.41
CA SER A 336 27.85 -3.01 2.06
C SER A 336 27.53 -1.60 2.55
N GLU A 337 28.55 -0.75 2.69
CA GLU A 337 28.35 0.67 3.05
C GLU A 337 27.44 1.44 2.08
N PRO A 338 27.53 1.29 0.75
CA PRO A 338 26.57 1.93 -0.15
C PRO A 338 25.16 1.35 -0.03
N GLU A 339 25.01 0.06 0.34
CA GLU A 339 23.69 -0.49 0.64
C GLU A 339 23.10 0.12 1.92
N ARG A 340 23.92 0.37 2.95
CA ARG A 340 23.49 1.12 4.15
C ARG A 340 23.09 2.55 3.82
N LEU A 341 23.87 3.23 2.97
CA LEU A 341 23.54 4.58 2.50
C LEU A 341 22.25 4.58 1.67
N HIS A 342 22.06 3.56 0.83
CA HIS A 342 20.82 3.37 0.09
C HIS A 342 19.63 3.15 1.03
N VAL A 343 19.76 2.30 2.05
CA VAL A 343 18.73 2.09 3.07
C VAL A 343 18.38 3.40 3.79
N LYS A 344 19.39 4.20 4.18
CA LYS A 344 19.20 5.54 4.78
C LYS A 344 18.46 6.51 3.85
N ARG A 345 18.81 6.56 2.57
CA ARG A 345 18.14 7.44 1.58
C ARG A 345 16.75 6.93 1.18
N SER A 346 16.49 5.63 1.26
CA SER A 346 15.21 5.00 0.89
C SER A 346 14.20 4.92 2.04
N GLN A 347 14.37 5.72 3.10
CA GLN A 347 13.50 5.70 4.29
C GLN A 347 12.08 6.21 4.06
N ALA A 348 11.81 6.82 2.90
CA ALA A 348 10.55 7.46 2.64
C ALA A 348 9.45 6.41 2.36
N TYR A 349 8.54 6.24 3.33
CA TYR A 349 7.38 5.37 3.18
C TYR A 349 6.20 6.15 2.62
N GLN A 350 5.34 5.43 1.95
CA GLN A 350 4.06 5.95 1.51
C GLN A 350 3.00 5.68 2.59
N PHE A 351 2.13 6.65 2.84
CA PHE A 351 1.02 6.49 3.78
C PHE A 351 0.02 5.45 3.26
N GLN A 352 -0.29 4.44 4.08
CA GLN A 352 -1.16 3.32 3.73
C GLN A 352 -2.61 3.64 4.09
N PHE A 353 -3.27 4.48 3.28
CA PHE A 353 -4.64 4.93 3.54
C PHE A 353 -5.63 3.78 3.74
N GLY A 354 -5.48 2.65 3.02
CA GLY A 354 -6.41 1.53 3.13
C GLY A 354 -6.46 0.91 4.53
N LEU A 355 -5.32 0.73 5.17
CA LEU A 355 -5.22 0.11 6.50
C LEU A 355 -5.67 1.08 7.60
N GLU A 356 -5.18 2.32 7.55
CA GLU A 356 -5.50 3.36 8.52
C GLU A 356 -7.00 3.68 8.56
N TYR A 357 -7.64 3.74 7.38
CA TYR A 357 -9.10 3.91 7.31
C TYR A 357 -9.85 2.71 7.88
N ALA A 358 -9.40 1.48 7.64
CA ALA A 358 -10.07 0.29 8.16
C ALA A 358 -10.06 0.28 9.71
N TRP A 359 -8.93 0.59 10.34
CA TRP A 359 -8.81 0.69 11.79
C TRP A 359 -9.68 1.82 12.36
N THR A 360 -9.61 3.02 11.79
CA THR A 360 -10.41 4.17 12.23
C THR A 360 -11.91 3.88 12.12
N CYS A 361 -12.35 3.30 10.99
CA CYS A 361 -13.75 2.91 10.79
C CYS A 361 -14.17 1.80 11.75
N CYS A 362 -13.28 0.87 12.11
CA CYS A 362 -13.56 -0.18 13.09
C CYS A 362 -13.75 0.40 14.50
N ILE A 363 -12.84 1.26 14.98
CA ILE A 363 -12.98 1.92 16.29
C ILE A 363 -14.26 2.75 16.33
N PHE A 364 -14.56 3.51 15.27
CA PHE A 364 -15.83 4.23 15.15
C PHE A 364 -17.03 3.28 15.24
N SER A 365 -16.96 2.12 14.57
CA SER A 365 -18.02 1.11 14.61
C SER A 365 -18.23 0.53 16.00
N VAL A 366 -17.14 0.25 16.74
CA VAL A 366 -17.19 -0.20 18.15
C VAL A 366 -17.87 0.86 19.02
N VAL A 367 -17.40 2.10 18.96
CA VAL A 367 -17.95 3.21 19.76
C VAL A 367 -19.43 3.41 19.44
N MET A 368 -19.81 3.41 18.16
CA MET A 368 -21.21 3.56 17.75
C MET A 368 -22.08 2.42 18.25
N THR A 369 -21.60 1.17 18.13
CA THR A 369 -22.34 -0.04 18.55
C THR A 369 -22.63 -0.06 20.04
N TYR A 370 -21.64 0.29 20.87
CA TYR A 370 -21.80 0.23 22.33
C TYR A 370 -22.19 1.56 22.98
N SER A 371 -22.37 2.62 22.20
CA SER A 371 -22.74 3.96 22.72
C SER A 371 -23.98 3.94 23.60
N ILE A 372 -25.02 3.18 23.20
CA ILE A 372 -26.30 3.10 23.92
C ILE A 372 -26.21 2.15 25.12
N THR A 373 -25.48 1.04 24.98
CA THR A 373 -25.35 0.05 26.07
C THR A 373 -24.38 0.50 27.18
N CYS A 374 -23.31 1.20 26.81
CA CYS A 374 -22.23 1.61 27.70
C CYS A 374 -21.76 3.04 27.31
N PRO A 375 -22.45 4.09 27.75
CA PRO A 375 -22.21 5.46 27.28
C PRO A 375 -20.81 6.00 27.62
N ILE A 376 -20.11 5.41 28.59
CA ILE A 376 -18.72 5.76 28.92
C ILE A 376 -17.74 5.51 27.76
N ILE A 377 -18.08 4.68 26.78
CA ILE A 377 -17.23 4.46 25.60
C ILE A 377 -17.14 5.69 24.68
N VAL A 378 -18.18 6.53 24.68
CA VAL A 378 -18.29 7.71 23.80
C VAL A 378 -17.22 8.78 24.07
N PRO A 379 -16.97 9.23 25.31
CA PRO A 379 -15.91 10.20 25.57
C PRO A 379 -14.52 9.67 25.21
N PHE A 380 -14.24 8.39 25.44
CA PHE A 380 -12.97 7.78 25.01
C PHE A 380 -12.88 7.62 23.49
N GLY A 381 -14.00 7.36 22.82
CA GLY A 381 -14.08 7.39 21.36
C GLY A 381 -13.80 8.79 20.78
N LEU A 382 -14.32 9.84 21.41
CA LEU A 382 -14.00 11.23 21.03
C LEU A 382 -12.52 11.53 21.26
N LEU A 383 -11.96 11.11 22.39
CA LEU A 383 -10.52 11.23 22.68
C LEU A 383 -9.68 10.54 21.60
N TYR A 384 -10.04 9.32 21.19
CA TYR A 384 -9.39 8.62 20.08
C TYR A 384 -9.39 9.47 18.81
N MET A 385 -10.53 10.01 18.39
CA MET A 385 -10.64 10.79 17.15
C MET A 385 -9.80 12.08 17.20
N LEU A 386 -9.74 12.76 18.35
CA LEU A 386 -8.92 13.96 18.53
C LEU A 386 -7.42 13.65 18.47
N LEU A 387 -6.98 12.62 19.21
CA LEU A 387 -5.57 12.20 19.20
C LEU A 387 -5.16 11.70 17.82
N LYS A 388 -5.99 10.87 17.19
CA LYS A 388 -5.76 10.35 15.84
C LYS A 388 -5.65 11.48 14.83
N HIS A 389 -6.52 12.50 14.89
CA HIS A 389 -6.41 13.67 14.02
C HIS A 389 -5.08 14.42 14.18
N MET A 390 -4.63 14.64 15.42
CA MET A 390 -3.35 15.32 15.69
C MET A 390 -2.15 14.51 15.19
N VAL A 391 -2.13 13.20 15.47
CA VAL A 391 -1.04 12.28 15.08
C VAL A 391 -0.98 12.14 13.56
N ASP A 392 -2.11 11.90 12.89
CA ASP A 392 -2.16 11.75 11.44
C ASP A 392 -1.74 13.04 10.73
N ARG A 393 -2.19 14.20 11.24
CA ARG A 393 -1.77 15.50 10.71
C ARG A 393 -0.25 15.62 10.77
N TYR A 394 0.36 15.41 11.94
CA TYR A 394 1.81 15.51 12.10
C TYR A 394 2.55 14.54 11.16
N ASN A 395 2.14 13.27 11.14
CA ASN A 395 2.76 12.25 10.33
C ASN A 395 2.65 12.54 8.82
N ILE A 396 1.48 12.99 8.34
CA ILE A 396 1.30 13.28 6.90
C ILE A 396 2.13 14.49 6.47
N TYR A 397 2.26 15.53 7.30
CA TYR A 397 3.03 16.74 6.95
C TYR A 397 4.55 16.53 6.95
N TYR A 398 5.10 15.81 7.94
CA TYR A 398 6.55 15.77 8.17
C TYR A 398 7.23 14.48 7.75
N VAL A 399 6.48 13.38 7.59
CA VAL A 399 7.07 12.04 7.47
C VAL A 399 6.78 11.39 6.13
N TYR A 400 5.52 11.43 5.69
CA TYR A 400 5.08 10.64 4.55
C TYR A 400 5.23 11.39 3.23
N ILE A 401 5.55 10.65 2.17
CA ILE A 401 5.58 11.20 0.82
C ILE A 401 4.13 11.45 0.36
N PRO A 402 3.84 12.57 -0.32
CA PRO A 402 2.52 12.79 -0.92
C PRO A 402 2.15 11.65 -1.87
N THR A 403 0.92 11.14 -1.74
CA THR A 403 0.40 10.11 -2.62
C THR A 403 -0.91 10.60 -3.23
N LYS A 404 -0.98 10.57 -4.56
CA LYS A 404 -2.16 11.01 -5.30
C LYS A 404 -3.16 9.86 -5.36
N LEU A 405 -4.15 9.87 -4.47
CA LEU A 405 -5.25 8.90 -4.46
C LEU A 405 -6.53 9.52 -4.99
N SER A 406 -7.38 8.69 -5.59
CA SER A 406 -8.70 9.13 -6.07
C SER A 406 -9.67 9.38 -4.91
N GLN A 407 -10.56 10.37 -5.08
CA GLN A 407 -11.63 10.70 -4.12
C GLN A 407 -12.58 9.52 -3.82
N ARG A 408 -12.60 8.49 -4.68
CA ARG A 408 -13.41 7.28 -4.53
C ARG A 408 -13.13 6.55 -3.23
N LEU A 409 -11.90 6.60 -2.73
CA LEU A 409 -11.55 5.98 -1.45
C LEU A 409 -12.34 6.61 -0.29
N HIS A 410 -12.39 7.94 -0.21
CA HIS A 410 -13.15 8.63 0.83
C HIS A 410 -14.64 8.33 0.72
N VAL A 411 -15.19 8.31 -0.49
CA VAL A 411 -16.61 7.95 -0.70
C VAL A 411 -16.90 6.52 -0.24
N ALA A 412 -15.96 5.60 -0.44
CA ALA A 412 -16.08 4.23 0.04
C ALA A 412 -15.96 4.15 1.57
N ALA A 413 -15.04 4.88 2.20
CA ALA A 413 -14.90 4.95 3.65
C ALA A 413 -16.18 5.49 4.30
N ILE A 414 -16.75 6.58 3.76
CA ILE A 414 -18.03 7.12 4.22
C ILE A 414 -19.13 6.05 4.11
N SER A 415 -19.17 5.32 3.00
CA SER A 415 -20.16 4.23 2.83
C SER A 415 -20.02 3.12 3.86
N GLN A 416 -18.79 2.81 4.31
CA GLN A 416 -18.54 1.83 5.37
C GLN A 416 -18.94 2.36 6.75
N VAL A 417 -18.64 3.61 7.04
CA VAL A 417 -19.04 4.27 8.30
C VAL A 417 -20.57 4.27 8.45
N MET A 418 -21.32 4.41 7.36
CA MET A 418 -22.79 4.29 7.37
C MET A 418 -23.31 2.91 7.78
N VAL A 419 -22.48 1.86 7.73
CA VAL A 419 -22.84 0.51 8.22
C VAL A 419 -22.84 0.47 9.75
N ALA A 420 -22.04 1.29 10.44
CA ALA A 420 -21.90 1.24 11.89
C ALA A 420 -23.22 1.53 12.65
N PRO A 421 -24.04 2.55 12.30
CA PRO A 421 -25.35 2.74 12.92
C PRO A 421 -26.32 1.58 12.67
N ILE A 422 -26.29 0.97 11.47
CA ILE A 422 -27.13 -0.20 11.15
C ILE A 422 -26.72 -1.38 12.02
N LEU A 423 -25.41 -1.61 12.17
CA LEU A 423 -24.85 -2.64 13.02
C LEU A 423 -25.21 -2.40 14.50
N CYS A 424 -25.17 -1.15 14.98
CA CYS A 424 -25.65 -0.77 16.31
C CYS A 424 -27.13 -1.16 16.53
N MET A 425 -28.02 -0.76 15.61
CA MET A 425 -29.44 -1.10 15.70
C MET A 425 -29.70 -2.61 15.65
N PHE A 426 -28.94 -3.33 14.83
CA PHE A 426 -28.98 -4.79 14.78
C PHE A 426 -28.62 -5.42 16.13
N TRP A 427 -27.55 -4.96 16.79
CA TRP A 427 -27.16 -5.46 18.11
C TRP A 427 -28.19 -5.14 19.19
N LEU A 428 -28.77 -3.93 19.17
CA LEU A 428 -29.84 -3.58 20.11
C LEU A 428 -31.07 -4.46 19.94
N LEU A 429 -31.45 -4.76 18.70
CA LEU A 429 -32.51 -5.71 18.42
C LEU A 429 -32.16 -7.11 18.94
N PHE A 430 -30.96 -7.60 18.62
CA PHE A 430 -30.47 -8.91 19.07
C PHE A 430 -30.55 -9.05 20.60
N PHE A 431 -30.06 -8.06 21.35
CA PHE A 431 -30.15 -8.08 22.82
C PHE A 431 -31.57 -7.93 23.34
N SER A 432 -32.40 -7.13 22.68
CA SER A 432 -33.80 -6.96 23.07
C SER A 432 -34.56 -8.29 22.93
N VAL A 433 -34.35 -9.03 21.84
CA VAL A 433 -34.94 -10.36 21.63
C VAL A 433 -34.46 -11.34 22.70
N LEU A 434 -33.15 -11.42 22.97
CA LEU A 434 -32.60 -12.38 23.93
C LEU A 434 -33.02 -12.11 25.39
N ARG A 435 -33.05 -10.85 25.83
CA ARG A 435 -33.34 -10.50 27.24
C ARG A 435 -34.82 -10.29 27.52
N LEU A 436 -35.55 -9.66 26.60
CA LEU A 436 -36.95 -9.24 26.83
C LEU A 436 -37.96 -10.16 26.15
N GLY A 437 -37.53 -10.95 25.15
CA GLY A 437 -38.40 -11.78 24.31
C GLY A 437 -38.97 -11.03 23.09
N PRO A 438 -39.38 -11.74 22.03
CA PRO A 438 -39.74 -11.15 20.73
C PRO A 438 -41.05 -10.35 20.75
N THR A 439 -41.91 -10.56 21.74
CA THR A 439 -43.28 -10.00 21.79
C THR A 439 -43.39 -8.69 22.56
N ARG A 440 -42.31 -8.17 23.15
CA ARG A 440 -42.35 -6.93 23.91
C ARG A 440 -42.36 -5.68 22.99
N PRO A 441 -43.04 -4.60 23.39
CA PRO A 441 -43.18 -3.39 22.57
C PRO A 441 -41.82 -2.73 22.25
N VAL A 442 -40.85 -2.81 23.16
CA VAL A 442 -39.49 -2.28 22.94
C VAL A 442 -38.78 -3.02 21.81
N THR A 443 -38.92 -4.34 21.72
CA THR A 443 -38.31 -5.18 20.69
C THR A 443 -38.97 -4.98 19.33
N LEU A 444 -40.30 -4.81 19.30
CA LEU A 444 -41.03 -4.45 18.09
C LEU A 444 -40.63 -3.06 17.59
N PHE A 445 -40.46 -2.10 18.49
CA PHE A 445 -40.00 -0.75 18.15
C PHE A 445 -38.60 -0.77 17.54
N THR A 446 -37.62 -1.45 18.16
CA THR A 446 -36.26 -1.55 17.61
C THR A 446 -36.23 -2.28 16.26
N PHE A 447 -37.09 -3.28 16.06
CA PHE A 447 -37.24 -3.96 14.78
C PHE A 447 -37.74 -3.02 13.67
N VAL A 448 -38.79 -2.23 13.95
CA VAL A 448 -39.33 -1.25 12.99
C VAL A 448 -38.30 -0.16 12.67
N VAL A 449 -37.56 0.30 13.67
CA VAL A 449 -36.46 1.28 13.48
C VAL A 449 -35.37 0.68 12.60
N LEU A 450 -34.93 -0.56 12.86
CA LEU A 450 -33.93 -1.22 12.01
C LEU A 450 -34.40 -1.36 10.56
N LEU A 451 -35.64 -1.82 10.34
CA LEU A 451 -36.20 -1.97 9.01
C LEU A 451 -36.28 -0.63 8.27
N SER A 452 -36.72 0.43 8.95
CA SER A 452 -36.78 1.77 8.35
C SER A 452 -35.39 2.33 8.02
N CYS A 453 -34.38 2.11 8.87
CA CYS A 453 -32.98 2.47 8.60
C CYS A 453 -32.42 1.72 7.37
N ILE A 454 -32.71 0.43 7.22
CA ILE A 454 -32.28 -0.37 6.07
C ILE A 454 -32.96 0.14 4.79
N ILE A 455 -34.28 0.37 4.83
CA ILE A 455 -35.03 0.90 3.69
C ILE A 455 -34.50 2.28 3.28
N PHE A 456 -34.26 3.18 4.24
CA PHE A 456 -33.73 4.51 3.97
C PHE A 456 -32.31 4.46 3.40
N SER A 457 -31.46 3.57 3.93
CA SER A 457 -30.10 3.37 3.40
C SER A 457 -30.12 2.79 1.99
N PHE A 458 -30.99 1.82 1.72
CA PHE A 458 -31.18 1.25 0.40
C PHE A 458 -31.71 2.29 -0.59
N PHE A 459 -32.69 3.09 -0.18
CA PHE A 459 -33.21 4.20 -0.97
C PHE A 459 -32.13 5.23 -1.28
N GLY A 460 -31.31 5.62 -0.30
CA GLY A 460 -30.15 6.50 -0.50
C GLY A 460 -29.11 5.93 -1.46
N LEU A 461 -28.82 4.63 -1.39
CA LEU A 461 -27.93 3.94 -2.32
C LEU A 461 -28.52 3.87 -3.74
N CYS A 462 -29.81 3.60 -3.88
CA CYS A 462 -30.53 3.63 -5.15
C CYS A 462 -30.47 5.02 -5.78
N LEU A 463 -30.78 6.08 -5.02
CA LEU A 463 -30.68 7.47 -5.47
C LEU A 463 -29.26 7.84 -5.91
N LYS A 464 -28.24 7.40 -5.16
CA LYS A 464 -26.83 7.64 -5.50
C LYS A 464 -26.39 6.90 -6.77
N LYS A 465 -27.00 5.75 -7.07
CA LYS A 465 -26.78 4.97 -8.30
C LYS A 465 -27.55 5.55 -9.49
N LEU A 466 -28.68 6.20 -9.24
CA LEU A 466 -29.51 6.93 -10.21
C LEU A 466 -28.91 8.29 -10.57
N GLN A 467 -28.21 8.95 -9.64
CA GLN A 467 -27.43 10.13 -9.97
C GLN A 467 -26.34 9.74 -10.98
N PRO A 468 -26.32 10.36 -12.17
CA PRO A 468 -25.24 10.12 -13.12
C PRO A 468 -23.93 10.45 -12.41
N ARG A 469 -22.96 9.53 -12.45
CA ARG A 469 -21.59 9.80 -12.01
C ARG A 469 -21.16 11.07 -12.75
N LYS A 470 -21.17 12.22 -12.07
CA LYS A 470 -20.52 13.41 -12.59
C LYS A 470 -19.09 12.96 -12.91
N PRO A 471 -18.58 13.23 -14.12
CA PRO A 471 -17.16 13.01 -14.37
C PRO A 471 -16.45 13.74 -13.23
N SER A 472 -15.67 12.99 -12.46
CA SER A 472 -14.81 13.57 -11.44
C SER A 472 -13.87 14.46 -12.24
N SER A 473 -14.20 15.75 -12.36
CA SER A 473 -13.36 16.72 -13.02
C SER A 473 -12.00 16.56 -12.37
N TYR A 474 -11.01 16.18 -13.16
CA TYR A 474 -9.64 16.30 -12.74
C TYR A 474 -9.41 17.80 -12.58
N GLN A 475 -9.57 18.32 -11.36
CA GLN A 475 -8.97 19.58 -10.92
C GLN A 475 -7.45 19.36 -10.92
N MET A 476 -6.87 19.27 -12.10
CA MET A 476 -5.44 19.47 -12.31
C MET A 476 -5.18 20.94 -12.69
N SER A 477 -6.22 21.71 -13.02
CA SER A 477 -6.11 23.10 -13.45
C SER A 477 -6.01 24.13 -12.31
N ASP A 478 -6.49 23.83 -11.09
CA ASP A 478 -6.56 24.84 -10.01
C ASP A 478 -5.40 24.77 -9.00
N GLN A 479 -4.47 23.82 -9.12
CA GLN A 479 -3.34 23.69 -8.17
C GLN A 479 -1.99 24.15 -8.71
N SER A 480 -1.94 24.65 -9.95
CA SER A 480 -0.75 25.29 -10.52
C SER A 480 -0.59 26.78 -10.16
N GLU A 481 -1.55 27.40 -9.45
CA GLU A 481 -1.45 28.80 -9.03
C GLU A 481 -1.02 29.01 -7.56
N GLY A 482 -0.65 27.94 -6.83
CA GLY A 482 -0.35 28.04 -5.39
C GLY A 482 0.95 27.40 -4.92
N ALA A 483 1.81 26.90 -5.82
CA ALA A 483 3.12 26.38 -5.46
C ALA A 483 4.17 27.48 -5.67
N PHE A 484 4.89 27.78 -4.60
CA PHE A 484 6.01 28.71 -4.53
C PHE A 484 6.88 28.70 -5.80
N ASN A 485 7.14 29.91 -6.31
CA ASN A 485 8.07 30.16 -7.42
C ASN A 485 9.50 29.81 -7.00
N ASP A 486 10.03 28.68 -7.47
CA ASP A 486 11.48 28.52 -7.63
C ASP A 486 11.86 29.00 -9.03
N VAL A 487 12.37 30.23 -9.05
CA VAL A 487 13.03 30.85 -10.20
C VAL A 487 14.41 30.22 -10.32
N GLU A 488 14.60 29.33 -11.28
CA GLU A 488 15.79 29.18 -12.15
C GLU A 488 15.84 27.79 -12.79
N ARG A 489 15.24 27.65 -13.98
CA ARG A 489 15.86 26.91 -15.10
C ARG A 489 15.15 27.19 -16.43
N SER A 490 15.79 28.05 -17.21
CA SER A 490 15.90 28.02 -18.68
C SER A 490 14.64 27.73 -19.53
N SER A 491 14.26 28.77 -20.25
CA SER A 491 13.60 28.77 -21.56
C SER A 491 13.99 27.60 -22.47
N VAL A 492 13.05 26.68 -22.72
CA VAL A 492 12.96 25.90 -23.96
C VAL A 492 11.49 25.76 -24.34
N SER A 493 11.24 25.92 -25.64
CA SER A 493 9.97 26.06 -26.33
C SER A 493 8.96 24.91 -26.17
N SER A 494 7.70 25.29 -25.98
CA SER A 494 6.45 24.66 -26.41
C SER A 494 6.50 23.25 -27.05
N THR A 495 6.29 22.21 -26.24
CA THR A 495 5.43 21.06 -26.60
C THR A 495 4.66 20.61 -25.35
N PRO A 496 3.33 20.58 -25.33
CA PRO A 496 2.60 20.13 -24.16
C PRO A 496 2.47 18.59 -24.17
N ASN A 497 2.92 17.94 -23.10
CA ASN A 497 2.33 16.69 -22.56
C ASN A 497 2.33 15.40 -23.42
N SER A 498 3.25 15.21 -24.38
CA SER A 498 3.24 13.98 -25.21
C SER A 498 3.68 12.70 -24.49
N ASN A 499 4.30 12.76 -23.30
CA ASN A 499 4.88 11.59 -22.60
C ASN A 499 4.23 11.22 -21.25
N LEU A 500 3.06 11.78 -20.94
CA LEU A 500 2.44 11.67 -19.59
C LEU A 500 2.04 10.23 -19.20
N PHE A 501 1.64 9.39 -20.17
CA PHE A 501 1.18 8.01 -19.96
C PHE A 501 2.19 6.95 -20.44
N VAL A 502 3.48 7.26 -20.30
CA VAL A 502 4.59 6.34 -20.58
C VAL A 502 5.27 5.98 -19.27
N ALA A 503 5.55 4.69 -19.06
CA ALA A 503 6.35 4.27 -17.91
C ALA A 503 7.71 4.99 -17.96
N THR A 504 8.19 5.50 -16.81
CA THR A 504 9.42 6.31 -16.72
C THR A 504 10.65 5.60 -17.30
N VAL A 505 10.65 4.27 -17.31
CA VAL A 505 11.76 3.45 -17.84
C VAL A 505 11.78 3.39 -19.38
N LEU A 506 10.66 3.70 -20.01
CA LEU A 506 10.54 3.83 -21.47
C LEU A 506 10.67 5.29 -21.93
N GLN A 507 10.61 6.26 -21.02
CA GLN A 507 10.96 7.64 -21.33
C GLN A 507 12.48 7.68 -21.52
N GLU A 508 12.92 8.07 -22.72
CA GLU A 508 14.34 8.34 -22.93
C GLU A 508 14.75 9.46 -21.98
N PRO A 509 15.73 9.26 -21.09
CA PRO A 509 16.27 10.38 -20.36
C PRO A 509 16.95 11.28 -21.39
N GLU A 510 16.38 12.46 -21.64
CA GLU A 510 17.15 13.61 -22.16
C GLU A 510 18.12 14.10 -21.07
N LEU A 511 18.98 13.19 -20.61
CA LEU A 511 20.18 13.52 -19.87
C LEU A 511 21.33 12.97 -20.71
N SER A 512 21.93 13.88 -21.46
CA SER A 512 23.25 13.72 -22.06
C SER A 512 24.26 13.32 -20.99
N LEU A 513 24.37 12.03 -20.73
CA LEU A 513 25.51 11.43 -20.05
C LEU A 513 25.97 10.28 -20.93
N THR A 514 26.87 10.62 -21.83
CA THR A 514 27.77 9.69 -22.50
C THR A 514 28.31 8.71 -21.46
N PRO A 515 28.29 7.40 -21.68
CA PRO A 515 28.96 6.47 -20.79
C PRO A 515 30.45 6.81 -20.79
N ALA A 516 30.96 7.30 -19.66
CA ALA A 516 32.39 7.43 -19.46
C ALA A 516 33.00 6.03 -19.59
N ALA A 517 33.95 5.89 -20.52
CA ALA A 517 34.62 4.64 -20.81
C ALA A 517 35.20 4.03 -19.53
N SER A 518 34.96 2.73 -19.35
CA SER A 518 35.59 1.91 -18.31
C SER A 518 37.12 1.91 -18.51
N PRO A 519 37.95 1.96 -17.45
CA PRO A 519 39.41 1.97 -17.57
C PRO A 519 40.03 0.66 -18.11
N ALA A 520 39.21 -0.33 -18.48
CA ALA A 520 39.68 -1.68 -18.83
C ALA A 520 40.05 -1.90 -20.32
N HIS A 521 39.93 -0.90 -21.20
CA HIS A 521 40.30 -1.05 -22.61
C HIS A 521 41.28 0.03 -23.07
N GLN A 522 42.58 -0.25 -22.94
CA GLN A 522 43.63 0.45 -23.69
C GLN A 522 43.77 -0.22 -25.07
N SER A 523 43.25 0.42 -26.11
CA SER A 523 43.57 0.08 -27.51
C SER A 523 44.80 0.87 -27.98
N TYR A 524 45.72 0.15 -28.62
CA TYR A 524 47.04 0.57 -29.09
C TYR A 524 46.98 1.42 -30.38
N GLY A 525 47.80 2.49 -30.48
CA GLY A 525 48.18 3.23 -31.71
C GLY A 525 47.17 4.29 -32.20
N THR A 526 47.54 5.50 -32.63
CA THR A 526 48.71 5.92 -33.43
C THR A 526 49.06 7.40 -33.16
N MET A 527 50.35 7.73 -33.31
CA MET A 527 50.98 9.05 -33.08
C MET A 527 50.47 10.18 -33.98
N GLY A 528 50.44 11.40 -33.43
CA GLY A 528 50.39 12.66 -34.16
C GLY A 528 51.01 13.78 -33.33
N ASN A 529 52.21 14.22 -33.71
CA ASN A 529 53.01 15.28 -33.09
C ASN A 529 52.29 16.64 -33.07
N HIS A 530 52.43 17.41 -31.99
CA HIS A 530 52.90 18.81 -32.01
C HIS A 530 53.26 19.29 -30.58
N LEU A 531 54.41 19.96 -30.44
CA LEU A 531 55.02 20.47 -29.21
C LEU A 531 54.48 21.86 -28.77
N GLU A 532 54.22 21.97 -27.46
CA GLU A 532 54.53 23.05 -26.47
C GLU A 532 54.05 24.52 -26.62
N PRO A 533 54.03 25.35 -25.54
CA PRO A 533 54.37 25.12 -24.10
C PRO A 533 53.30 25.56 -23.07
N ALA A 534 53.61 25.28 -21.80
CA ALA A 534 52.87 25.56 -20.56
C ALA A 534 52.90 27.04 -20.09
N GLU A 535 51.85 27.46 -19.39
CA GLU A 535 51.90 28.46 -18.30
C GLU A 535 50.88 28.10 -17.20
N ASP A 536 51.29 28.35 -15.95
CA ASP A 536 50.64 28.05 -14.67
C ASP A 536 49.30 28.77 -14.44
N GLY A 537 48.43 28.17 -13.61
CA GLY A 537 47.22 28.81 -13.08
C GLY A 537 46.42 27.90 -12.15
N GLU A 538 46.38 28.29 -10.87
CA GLU A 538 45.94 27.54 -9.70
C GLU A 538 44.44 27.16 -9.63
N ASP A 539 44.20 26.08 -8.87
CA ASP A 539 43.03 25.71 -8.05
C ASP A 539 41.62 26.04 -8.56
N GLY A 540 40.91 25.01 -9.01
CA GLY A 540 39.49 25.10 -9.34
C GLY A 540 38.85 23.72 -9.53
N GLY A 541 38.64 22.99 -8.44
CA GLY A 541 38.02 21.67 -8.57
C GLY A 541 37.83 20.89 -7.27
N LEU A 542 37.35 21.51 -6.19
CA LEU A 542 37.01 20.75 -4.98
C LEU A 542 35.95 21.40 -4.07
N GLN A 543 34.97 22.13 -4.63
CA GLN A 543 33.93 22.80 -3.81
C GLN A 543 32.48 22.39 -4.13
N SER A 544 32.18 21.70 -5.23
CA SER A 544 30.77 21.42 -5.57
C SER A 544 30.13 20.32 -4.71
N PHE A 545 30.90 19.34 -4.24
CA PHE A 545 30.33 18.16 -3.58
C PHE A 545 30.25 18.29 -2.04
N GLU A 546 31.12 19.09 -1.44
CA GLU A 546 31.12 19.35 0.00
C GLU A 546 30.05 20.39 0.35
N THR A 547 29.82 21.37 -0.54
CA THR A 547 28.75 22.36 -0.39
C THR A 547 27.36 21.72 -0.52
N GLU A 548 27.18 20.70 -1.38
CA GLU A 548 25.94 19.91 -1.46
C GLU A 548 25.72 19.01 -0.23
N LEU A 549 26.77 18.70 0.53
CA LEU A 549 26.70 17.93 1.76
C LEU A 549 26.33 18.81 2.96
N GLU A 550 26.86 20.04 3.01
CA GLU A 550 26.55 21.01 4.07
C GLU A 550 25.19 21.71 3.89
N THR A 551 24.74 21.99 2.66
CA THR A 551 23.40 22.57 2.43
C THR A 551 22.28 21.62 2.87
N VAL A 552 22.48 20.30 2.70
CA VAL A 552 21.50 19.28 3.08
C VAL A 552 21.47 19.04 4.60
N GLU A 553 22.60 19.20 5.31
CA GLU A 553 22.61 19.19 6.78
C GLU A 553 22.07 20.51 7.39
N GLY A 554 22.23 21.64 6.70
CA GLY A 554 21.70 22.94 7.10
C GLY A 554 20.18 23.05 7.00
N GLU A 555 19.57 22.56 5.91
CA GLU A 555 18.11 22.60 5.69
C GLU A 555 17.31 21.72 6.67
N TYR A 556 17.94 20.72 7.30
CA TYR A 556 17.29 19.90 8.33
C TYR A 556 17.41 20.48 9.75
N ARG A 557 18.18 21.55 9.95
CA ARG A 557 18.42 22.15 11.27
C ARG A 557 17.60 23.41 11.55
N SER A 558 16.96 23.99 10.54
CA SER A 558 16.18 25.24 10.64
C SER A 558 14.66 25.00 10.67
N GLY A 559 14.18 24.32 11.70
CA GLY A 559 12.82 24.56 12.21
C GLY A 559 12.80 25.84 13.07
N PRO A 560 11.72 26.63 13.09
CA PRO A 560 11.72 27.92 13.78
C PRO A 560 11.90 27.70 15.29
N VAL A 561 13.02 28.19 15.81
CA VAL A 561 13.27 28.35 17.24
C VAL A 561 12.40 29.51 17.72
N MET A 562 11.41 29.21 18.55
CA MET A 562 10.60 30.20 19.23
C MET A 562 11.44 30.78 20.39
N GLU A 563 12.10 31.92 20.16
CA GLU A 563 12.74 32.70 21.22
C GLU A 563 11.66 33.33 22.12
N SER A 564 11.49 32.76 23.31
CA SER A 564 10.78 33.40 24.42
C SER A 564 11.70 34.45 25.05
N GLN A 565 11.60 35.70 24.61
CA GLN A 565 12.11 36.85 25.34
C GLN A 565 11.32 37.03 26.64
N ALA A 566 11.84 36.50 27.75
CA ALA A 566 11.49 36.96 29.08
C ALA A 566 12.57 37.98 29.52
N ARG A 567 12.24 39.27 29.43
CA ARG A 567 13.06 40.35 29.99
C ARG A 567 12.36 40.89 31.23
N TYR A 568 13.05 40.76 32.36
CA TYR A 568 12.87 41.40 33.67
C TYR A 568 11.94 42.62 33.72
N GLN A 569 10.89 42.52 34.54
CA GLN A 569 10.69 43.33 35.75
C GLN A 569 9.74 42.62 36.71
#